data_AF-A0A7K6SEV3-F1
#
_entry.id   AF-A0A7K6SEV3-F1
#
_cell.length_a   1.000
_cell.length_b   1.000
_cell.length_c   1.000
_cell.angle_alpha   90.00
_cell.angle_beta   90.00
_cell.angle_gamma   90.00
#
_symmetry.space_group_name_H-M   'P 1'
#
loop_
_entity.id
_entity.type
_entity.pdbx_description
1 polymer ?
#
loop_
_entity_poly.entity_id
_entity_poly.type
_entity_poly.pdbx_seq_one_letter_code
_entity_poly.pdbx_strand_id
1 'polypeptide(L)'
;VAAKRKRDALPARPKKRAKEAPSEPEVDAKRGADGAGPEEYSIPPPVSQGKWKNKERVLVFSSRGINFRTRHLMQDLRTLMPHSKADTKMDRKDQLFVINEVCEMKNCNKCIFFEAKKKQDLYMWLSNTPQGPSAKFLVQNVHTLAELKMTGNCLRGSRPLLSFDPTFDREPHYALLKELFIQIFSTPQYHPKSQPFVDHVFTFTVTDERIWFRNYQIIEEDASLVEIGPRFVLNLIKIFQGSFGGPTLYENPHYQSPNMHRRLIRMSVAAKVREKQQVKEIQNVKKKGSKVLLQEDPTEVVFETPAEEKPVEIQLVKPETKAIVKDKKKPRKIQRKKQKKLFRTEA
;
A
#
# COMPACT_ATOMS: atom_id res chain seq x y z
N VAL A 1 -36.69 59.34 -14.98
CA VAL A 1 -38.02 59.90 -14.63
C VAL A 1 -39.04 58.78 -14.70
N ALA A 2 -39.90 58.66 -13.67
CA ALA A 2 -41.07 57.76 -13.54
C ALA A 2 -40.77 56.24 -13.41
N ALA A 3 -41.43 55.44 -12.58
CA ALA A 3 -42.42 55.66 -11.52
C ALA A 3 -42.49 54.42 -10.60
N LYS A 4 -42.73 54.67 -9.30
CA LYS A 4 -43.09 53.69 -8.27
C LYS A 4 -44.40 52.96 -8.62
N ARG A 5 -44.50 51.66 -8.32
CA ARG A 5 -45.76 51.00 -7.94
C ARG A 5 -45.54 50.00 -6.80
N LYS A 6 -46.09 50.36 -5.63
CA LYS A 6 -46.46 49.50 -4.50
C LYS A 6 -47.61 48.57 -4.89
N ARG A 7 -47.69 47.39 -4.28
CA ARG A 7 -48.87 46.55 -3.97
C ARG A 7 -48.38 45.48 -2.99
N ASP A 8 -48.61 45.58 -1.70
CA ASP A 8 -49.85 45.40 -0.92
C ASP A 8 -49.76 44.06 -0.15
N ALA A 9 -49.73 44.20 1.17
CA ALA A 9 -49.64 43.14 2.16
C ALA A 9 -51.05 42.63 2.52
N LEU A 10 -51.19 41.32 2.69
CA LEU A 10 -52.38 40.65 3.22
C LEU A 10 -51.95 39.40 4.04
N PRO A 11 -52.77 38.92 4.99
CA PRO A 11 -52.40 38.94 6.41
C PRO A 11 -52.17 37.56 7.05
N ALA A 12 -51.52 37.60 8.22
CA ALA A 12 -51.22 36.45 9.07
C ALA A 12 -52.48 35.72 9.57
N ARG A 13 -52.45 34.38 9.51
CA ARG A 13 -53.47 33.50 10.12
C ARG A 13 -53.09 33.13 11.56
N PRO A 14 -54.07 32.93 12.46
CA PRO A 14 -53.85 32.97 13.90
C PRO A 14 -53.41 31.63 14.48
N LYS A 15 -52.51 31.69 15.48
CA LYS A 15 -52.10 30.57 16.34
C LYS A 15 -53.27 30.16 17.25
N LYS A 16 -53.74 28.93 17.14
CA LYS A 16 -54.64 28.31 18.14
C LYS A 16 -53.81 27.70 19.27
N ARG A 17 -54.06 28.18 20.49
CA ARG A 17 -53.71 27.57 21.78
C ARG A 17 -54.67 26.42 22.10
N ALA A 18 -54.14 25.32 22.63
CA ALA A 18 -54.76 24.34 23.55
C ALA A 18 -53.73 23.20 23.72
N LYS A 19 -53.50 22.55 24.86
CA LYS A 19 -53.95 22.61 26.26
C LYS A 19 -52.91 21.78 27.04
N GLU A 20 -52.50 22.24 28.21
CA GLU A 20 -51.69 21.49 29.17
C GLU A 20 -52.51 20.49 29.99
N ALA A 21 -51.77 19.52 30.56
CA ALA A 21 -51.99 18.70 31.76
C ALA A 21 -52.47 17.23 31.54
N PRO A 22 -52.18 16.28 32.47
CA PRO A 22 -51.29 16.31 33.65
C PRO A 22 -50.38 15.07 33.83
N SER A 23 -49.58 15.18 34.90
CA SER A 23 -48.64 14.27 35.57
C SER A 23 -49.11 12.85 35.92
N GLU A 24 -48.11 11.96 36.02
CA GLU A 24 -48.12 10.58 36.52
C GLU A 24 -48.64 10.43 37.96
N PRO A 25 -49.09 9.21 38.33
CA PRO A 25 -48.93 8.67 39.67
C PRO A 25 -47.98 7.47 39.72
N GLU A 26 -47.07 7.49 40.71
CA GLU A 26 -46.31 6.33 41.20
C GLU A 26 -47.25 5.24 41.74
N VAL A 27 -46.96 3.97 41.46
CA VAL A 27 -47.42 2.85 42.29
C VAL A 27 -46.37 1.73 42.32
N ASP A 28 -45.86 1.46 43.52
CA ASP A 28 -45.10 0.27 43.93
C ASP A 28 -46.00 -0.99 43.94
N ALA A 29 -45.54 -2.12 43.40
CA ALA A 29 -45.96 -3.46 43.85
C ALA A 29 -45.01 -4.58 43.37
N LYS A 30 -44.47 -5.34 44.34
CA LYS A 30 -43.69 -6.58 44.16
C LYS A 30 -44.58 -7.82 43.90
N ARG A 31 -44.05 -8.77 43.11
CA ARG A 31 -44.15 -10.27 43.10
C ARG A 31 -43.82 -10.73 41.66
N GLY A 32 -43.05 -11.75 41.31
CA GLY A 32 -42.41 -12.89 41.97
C GLY A 32 -42.53 -14.13 41.03
N ALA A 33 -41.40 -14.81 40.77
CA ALA A 33 -41.22 -16.16 40.19
C ALA A 33 -41.11 -16.38 38.65
N ASP A 34 -39.87 -16.72 38.26
CA ASP A 34 -39.38 -17.85 37.45
C ASP A 34 -39.92 -18.14 36.03
N GLY A 35 -39.00 -18.01 35.05
CA GLY A 35 -39.10 -18.61 33.72
C GLY A 35 -37.76 -18.47 32.97
N ALA A 36 -36.98 -19.55 32.92
CA ALA A 36 -35.70 -19.62 32.22
C ALA A 36 -35.91 -19.62 30.69
N GLY A 37 -35.35 -18.60 30.03
CA GLY A 37 -35.22 -18.45 28.58
C GLY A 37 -33.81 -17.93 28.25
N PRO A 38 -33.36 -18.05 26.99
CA PRO A 38 -31.94 -18.06 26.61
C PRO A 38 -31.25 -16.75 26.96
N GLU A 39 -29.96 -16.82 27.33
CA GLU A 39 -29.11 -15.69 27.72
C GLU A 39 -29.15 -14.57 26.66
N GLU A 40 -30.09 -13.63 26.82
CA GLU A 40 -30.05 -12.34 26.18
C GLU A 40 -28.81 -11.62 26.71
N TYR A 41 -27.82 -11.43 25.83
CA TYR A 41 -26.74 -10.49 26.08
C TYR A 41 -27.36 -9.11 26.32
N SER A 42 -27.51 -8.76 27.60
CA SER A 42 -27.94 -7.43 28.02
C SER A 42 -26.89 -6.43 27.55
N ILE A 43 -27.19 -5.73 26.46
CA ILE A 43 -26.38 -4.60 25.99
C ILE A 43 -26.57 -3.51 27.05
N PRO A 44 -25.52 -3.14 27.82
CA PRO A 44 -25.66 -2.10 28.81
C PRO A 44 -26.15 -0.79 28.15
N PRO A 45 -26.94 0.03 28.85
CA PRO A 45 -27.50 1.28 28.34
C PRO A 45 -26.42 2.18 27.73
N PRO A 46 -26.79 3.12 26.83
CA PRO A 46 -25.83 3.79 25.95
C PRO A 46 -24.69 4.37 26.77
N VAL A 47 -23.48 4.05 26.34
CA VAL A 47 -22.19 4.42 26.91
C VAL A 47 -21.96 5.93 27.12
N SER A 48 -22.96 6.81 26.98
CA SER A 48 -22.87 8.28 26.90
C SER A 48 -22.43 9.01 28.18
N GLN A 49 -22.26 8.35 29.32
CA GLN A 49 -21.85 8.96 30.59
C GLN A 49 -20.34 8.83 30.89
N GLY A 50 -19.51 8.57 29.90
CA GLY A 50 -18.06 8.47 30.10
C GLY A 50 -17.29 9.72 29.68
N LYS A 51 -16.44 10.21 30.57
CA LYS A 51 -15.52 11.32 30.27
C LYS A 51 -14.42 10.81 29.31
N TRP A 52 -14.07 11.62 28.31
CA TRP A 52 -12.93 11.37 27.42
C TRP A 52 -11.61 11.43 28.22
N LYS A 53 -11.17 10.27 28.74
CA LYS A 53 -9.98 10.11 29.58
C LYS A 53 -8.69 10.12 28.76
N ASN A 54 -8.64 9.31 27.69
CA ASN A 54 -7.44 9.20 26.84
C ASN A 54 -7.48 10.21 25.68
N LYS A 55 -6.81 11.36 25.83
CA LYS A 55 -6.79 12.42 24.81
C LYS A 55 -5.67 12.21 23.78
N GLU A 56 -5.60 11.02 23.20
CA GLU A 56 -4.68 10.73 22.11
C GLU A 56 -5.10 11.40 20.80
N ARG A 57 -4.12 11.94 20.10
CA ARG A 57 -4.27 12.61 18.81
C ARG A 57 -3.09 12.23 17.94
N VAL A 58 -3.39 11.77 16.73
CA VAL A 58 -2.38 11.26 15.79
C VAL A 58 -2.24 12.23 14.64
N LEU A 59 -1.03 12.74 14.42
CA LEU A 59 -0.71 13.53 13.25
C LEU A 59 -0.41 12.59 12.08
N VAL A 60 -1.11 12.74 10.95
CA VAL A 60 -0.88 11.92 9.75
C VAL A 60 -0.55 12.84 8.58
N PHE A 61 0.71 12.82 8.14
CA PHE A 61 1.19 13.63 7.02
C PHE A 61 2.32 12.96 6.25
N SER A 62 2.78 13.61 5.18
CA SER A 62 3.72 13.03 4.22
C SER A 62 4.76 14.03 3.76
N SER A 63 5.91 13.54 3.31
CA SER A 63 6.88 14.33 2.56
C SER A 63 6.40 14.63 1.13
N ARG A 64 7.01 15.62 0.49
CA ARG A 64 6.73 15.92 -0.92
C ARG A 64 7.12 14.76 -1.85
N GLY A 65 6.31 14.55 -2.89
CA GLY A 65 6.54 13.56 -3.94
C GLY A 65 6.16 12.12 -3.57
N ILE A 66 5.13 11.96 -2.73
CA ILE A 66 4.38 10.71 -2.57
C ILE A 66 3.64 10.28 -3.84
N ASN A 67 3.48 8.98 -4.01
CA ASN A 67 2.74 8.37 -5.12
C ASN A 67 1.24 8.52 -4.96
N PHE A 68 0.51 8.32 -6.06
CA PHE A 68 -0.96 8.33 -6.06
C PHE A 68 -1.53 7.32 -5.05
N ARG A 69 -1.05 6.07 -5.09
CA ARG A 69 -1.46 5.01 -4.16
C ARG A 69 -1.22 5.38 -2.69
N THR A 70 -0.10 6.03 -2.39
CA THR A 70 0.22 6.50 -1.03
C THR A 70 -0.72 7.61 -0.57
N ARG A 71 -1.19 8.48 -1.47
CA ARG A 71 -2.17 9.53 -1.12
C ARG A 71 -3.49 8.91 -0.68
N HIS A 72 -3.94 7.89 -1.40
CA HIS A 72 -5.13 7.13 -1.03
C HIS A 72 -4.92 6.41 0.31
N LEU A 73 -3.81 5.68 0.51
CA LEU A 73 -3.51 5.07 1.80
C LEU A 73 -3.55 6.08 2.96
N MET A 74 -2.95 7.27 2.78
CA MET A 74 -2.96 8.32 3.80
C MET A 74 -4.38 8.82 4.08
N GLN A 75 -5.21 8.94 3.05
CA GLN A 75 -6.62 9.36 3.20
C GLN A 75 -7.47 8.26 3.85
N ASP A 76 -7.20 6.99 3.52
CA ASP A 76 -7.86 5.82 4.11
C ASP A 76 -7.59 5.77 5.61
N LEU A 77 -6.32 5.90 6.03
CA LEU A 77 -5.95 5.96 7.45
C LEU A 77 -6.58 7.15 8.19
N ARG A 78 -6.70 8.31 7.54
CA ARG A 78 -7.39 9.48 8.13
C ARG A 78 -8.89 9.28 8.27
N THR A 79 -9.48 8.43 7.42
CA THR A 79 -10.90 8.14 7.42
C THR A 79 -11.23 7.09 8.49
N LEU A 80 -10.36 6.09 8.65
CA LEU A 80 -10.47 5.04 9.66
C LEU A 80 -10.22 5.58 11.08
N MET A 81 -9.24 6.46 11.28
CA MET A 81 -8.89 6.99 12.61
C MET A 81 -9.52 8.38 12.84
N PRO A 82 -10.57 8.50 13.67
CA PRO A 82 -11.27 9.78 13.87
C PRO A 82 -10.46 10.80 14.69
N HIS A 83 -9.49 10.34 15.48
CA HIS A 83 -8.52 11.15 16.24
C HIS A 83 -7.30 11.58 15.41
N SER A 84 -7.30 11.28 14.11
CA SER A 84 -6.26 11.73 13.19
C SER A 84 -6.42 13.21 12.80
N LYS A 85 -5.28 13.91 12.67
CA LYS A 85 -5.20 15.26 12.12
C LYS A 85 -4.34 15.26 10.87
N ALA A 86 -4.80 15.99 9.86
CA ALA A 86 -4.05 16.24 8.65
C ALA A 86 -3.17 17.48 8.81
N ASP A 87 -2.01 17.47 8.17
CA ASP A 87 -1.17 18.66 8.04
C ASP A 87 -0.61 18.81 6.62
N THR A 88 0.03 19.95 6.38
CA THR A 88 0.69 20.25 5.11
C THR A 88 1.87 19.30 4.83
N LYS A 89 2.26 19.18 3.56
CA LYS A 89 3.33 18.26 3.17
C LYS A 89 4.69 18.91 3.44
N MET A 90 5.49 18.25 4.26
CA MET A 90 6.86 18.65 4.60
C MET A 90 7.79 18.56 3.40
N ASP A 91 8.75 19.49 3.31
CA ASP A 91 9.76 19.47 2.28
C ASP A 91 10.81 18.40 2.53
N ARG A 92 11.44 17.90 1.46
CA ARG A 92 12.43 16.81 1.56
C ARG A 92 13.76 17.25 2.17
N LYS A 93 14.00 18.56 2.23
CA LYS A 93 15.23 19.16 2.75
C LYS A 93 15.16 19.39 4.26
N ASP A 94 13.95 19.42 4.79
CA ASP A 94 13.71 19.74 6.20
C ASP A 94 14.20 18.59 7.09
N GLN A 95 14.70 18.95 8.26
CA GLN A 95 15.14 17.98 9.25
C GLN A 95 13.92 17.32 9.92
N LEU A 96 14.02 16.03 10.24
CA LEU A 96 12.93 15.30 10.86
C LEU A 96 12.56 15.82 12.27
N PHE A 97 13.42 16.59 12.91
CA PHE A 97 13.14 17.20 14.21
C PHE A 97 12.00 18.24 14.15
N VAL A 98 11.82 18.92 13.01
CA VAL A 98 10.73 19.89 12.79
C VAL A 98 9.36 19.24 12.96
N ILE A 99 9.26 17.92 12.77
CA ILE A 99 8.01 17.16 12.98
C ILE A 99 7.54 17.27 14.44
N ASN A 100 8.47 17.35 15.40
CA ASN A 100 8.12 17.47 16.81
C ASN A 100 7.43 18.82 17.09
N GLU A 101 7.95 19.90 16.52
CA GLU A 101 7.36 21.25 16.61
C GLU A 101 5.96 21.30 15.98
N VAL A 102 5.80 20.69 14.80
CA VAL A 102 4.48 20.61 14.13
C VAL A 102 3.47 19.84 14.98
N CYS A 103 3.89 18.75 15.62
CA CYS A 103 3.05 18.00 16.54
C CYS A 103 2.65 18.83 17.75
N GLU A 104 3.56 19.62 18.31
CA GLU A 104 3.28 20.52 19.44
C GLU A 104 2.27 21.61 19.05
N MET A 105 2.49 22.29 17.91
CA MET A 105 1.56 23.30 17.38
C MET A 105 0.14 22.73 17.15
N LYS A 106 0.05 21.47 16.70
CA LYS A 106 -1.24 20.79 16.47
C LYS A 106 -1.76 20.06 17.71
N ASN A 107 -1.02 20.08 18.82
CA ASN A 107 -1.30 19.33 20.05
C ASN A 107 -1.63 17.86 19.74
N CYS A 108 -0.65 17.18 19.11
CA CYS A 108 -0.66 15.78 18.74
C CYS A 108 0.39 15.01 19.54
N ASN A 109 -0.01 13.92 20.19
CA ASN A 109 0.88 13.11 21.03
C ASN A 109 1.62 12.04 20.21
N LYS A 110 1.09 11.74 19.03
CA LYS A 110 1.51 10.64 18.17
C LYS A 110 1.65 11.13 16.74
N CYS A 111 2.54 10.51 15.98
CA CYS A 111 2.81 10.90 14.61
C CYS A 111 2.98 9.69 13.69
N ILE A 112 2.32 9.75 12.53
CA ILE A 112 2.55 8.90 11.36
C ILE A 112 3.07 9.79 10.24
N PHE A 113 4.33 9.58 9.86
CA PHE A 113 4.98 10.33 8.79
C PHE A 113 5.35 9.42 7.61
N PHE A 114 4.81 9.75 6.44
CA PHE A 114 5.14 9.05 5.20
C PHE A 114 6.30 9.71 4.47
N GLU A 115 7.45 9.04 4.41
CA GLU A 115 8.64 9.50 3.71
C GLU A 115 8.74 8.79 2.34
N ALA A 116 8.46 9.52 1.25
CA ALA A 116 8.64 9.01 -0.11
C ALA A 116 10.05 9.29 -0.64
N LYS A 117 10.80 8.25 -0.98
CA LYS A 117 12.09 8.36 -1.68
C LYS A 117 11.97 7.93 -3.15
N LYS A 118 12.63 8.70 -4.03
CA LYS A 118 12.68 8.44 -5.48
C LYS A 118 11.31 8.25 -6.17
N LYS A 119 10.22 8.74 -5.56
CA LYS A 119 8.83 8.55 -6.03
C LYS A 119 8.46 7.05 -6.25
N GLN A 120 9.13 6.14 -5.54
CA GLN A 120 8.91 4.70 -5.70
C GLN A 120 8.88 4.00 -4.34
N ASP A 121 9.86 4.29 -3.49
CA ASP A 121 9.99 3.65 -2.19
C ASP A 121 9.23 4.46 -1.14
N LEU A 122 8.40 3.77 -0.35
CA LEU A 122 7.65 4.36 0.74
C LEU A 122 8.21 3.89 2.07
N TYR A 123 8.63 4.86 2.89
CA TYR A 123 8.97 4.62 4.28
C TYR A 123 7.88 5.24 5.16
N MET A 124 7.59 4.59 6.27
CA MET A 124 6.64 5.09 7.26
C MET A 124 7.35 5.16 8.60
N TRP A 125 7.22 6.31 9.23
CA TRP A 125 7.68 6.56 10.57
C TRP A 125 6.49 6.61 11.51
N LEU A 126 6.60 5.89 12.61
CA LEU A 126 5.64 5.93 13.71
C LEU A 126 6.39 6.43 14.93
N SER A 127 5.89 7.47 15.58
CA SER A 127 6.56 8.07 16.72
C SER A 127 5.58 8.52 17.79
N ASN A 128 6.03 8.41 19.04
CA ASN A 128 5.48 9.13 20.17
C ASN A 128 6.21 10.47 20.31
N THR A 129 5.50 11.58 20.19
CA THR A 129 6.08 12.92 20.29
C THR A 129 5.82 13.48 21.70
N PRO A 130 6.78 14.17 22.35
CA PRO A 130 8.15 14.51 21.92
C PRO A 130 9.23 13.52 22.35
N GLN A 131 8.95 12.64 23.31
CA GLN A 131 9.99 11.84 23.98
C GLN A 131 10.47 10.62 23.18
N GLY A 132 9.72 10.17 22.16
CA GLY A 132 9.92 8.86 21.52
C GLY A 132 9.16 7.75 22.25
N PRO A 133 9.29 6.47 21.83
CA PRO A 133 10.19 5.96 20.79
C PRO A 133 9.68 6.25 19.37
N SER A 134 10.58 6.09 18.38
CA SER A 134 10.21 6.13 16.97
C SER A 134 10.66 4.88 16.22
N ALA A 135 9.82 4.38 15.33
CA ALA A 135 10.09 3.20 14.53
C ALA A 135 9.98 3.53 13.05
N LYS A 136 10.98 3.10 12.29
CA LYS A 136 11.04 3.27 10.84
C LYS A 136 10.74 1.96 10.14
N PHE A 137 9.76 2.00 9.23
CA PHE A 137 9.35 0.87 8.42
C PHE A 137 9.51 1.16 6.94
N LEU A 138 9.85 0.13 6.17
CA LEU A 138 9.62 0.09 4.73
C LEU A 138 8.23 -0.48 4.48
N VAL A 139 7.39 0.28 3.77
CA VAL A 139 6.03 -0.16 3.44
C VAL A 139 6.03 -0.83 2.07
N GLN A 140 5.50 -2.05 2.01
CA GLN A 140 5.34 -2.85 0.80
C GLN A 140 3.88 -3.27 0.62
N ASN A 141 3.51 -3.72 -0.59
CA ASN A 141 2.20 -4.33 -0.88
C ASN A 141 0.97 -3.52 -0.40
N VAL A 142 0.97 -2.21 -0.62
CA VAL A 142 -0.09 -1.25 -0.19
C VAL A 142 -1.41 -1.34 -0.97
N HIS A 143 -2.35 -2.20 -0.64
CA HIS A 143 -3.69 -2.18 -1.24
C HIS A 143 -4.58 -1.15 -0.54
N THR A 144 -5.19 -0.23 -1.30
CA THR A 144 -6.06 0.84 -0.77
C THR A 144 -7.53 0.42 -0.73
N LEU A 145 -8.36 1.16 0.01
CA LEU A 145 -9.82 0.90 0.09
C LEU A 145 -10.51 0.88 -1.28
N ALA A 146 -10.04 1.69 -2.23
CA ALA A 146 -10.64 1.81 -3.56
C ALA A 146 -10.28 0.65 -4.53
N GLU A 147 -9.58 -0.40 -4.07
CA GLU A 147 -9.24 -1.53 -4.93
C GLU A 147 -10.40 -2.54 -5.03
N LEU A 148 -10.72 -2.99 -6.26
CA LEU A 148 -11.92 -3.80 -6.57
C LEU A 148 -12.07 -5.10 -5.76
N LYS A 149 -10.98 -5.64 -5.21
CA LYS A 149 -10.99 -6.91 -4.47
C LYS A 149 -11.47 -6.77 -3.02
N MET A 150 -11.62 -5.53 -2.53
CA MET A 150 -12.08 -5.28 -1.17
C MET A 150 -13.58 -4.99 -1.21
N THR A 151 -14.38 -5.94 -0.72
CA THR A 151 -15.85 -5.90 -0.78
C THR A 151 -16.49 -5.40 0.52
N GLY A 152 -15.71 -5.33 1.60
CA GLY A 152 -16.22 -4.89 2.90
C GLY A 152 -16.37 -3.37 2.99
N ASN A 153 -17.21 -2.92 3.92
CA ASN A 153 -17.39 -1.51 4.27
C ASN A 153 -17.28 -1.36 5.79
N CYS A 154 -16.99 -0.16 6.30
CA CYS A 154 -17.12 0.10 7.73
C CYS A 154 -17.62 1.51 8.02
N LEU A 155 -18.32 1.66 9.14
CA LEU A 155 -18.72 2.93 9.71
C LEU A 155 -17.49 3.80 9.98
N ARG A 156 -17.51 5.00 9.40
CA ARG A 156 -16.44 5.97 9.58
C ARG A 156 -16.36 6.40 11.04
N GLY A 157 -15.19 6.24 11.65
CA GLY A 157 -14.95 6.58 13.05
C GLY A 157 -15.53 5.57 14.04
N SER A 158 -15.96 4.38 13.59
CA SER A 158 -16.16 3.26 14.50
C SER A 158 -14.85 2.88 15.19
N ARG A 159 -14.96 2.26 16.36
CA ARG A 159 -13.79 1.88 17.15
C ARG A 159 -13.29 0.51 16.69
N PRO A 160 -12.05 0.41 16.17
CA PRO A 160 -11.51 -0.86 15.72
C PRO A 160 -11.18 -1.76 16.91
N LEU A 161 -11.37 -3.07 16.75
CA LEU A 161 -10.68 -4.06 17.58
C LEU A 161 -9.27 -4.26 17.02
N LEU A 162 -8.29 -4.38 17.91
CA LEU A 162 -6.91 -4.66 17.52
C LEU A 162 -6.61 -6.13 17.83
N SER A 163 -6.31 -6.90 16.80
CA SER A 163 -5.88 -8.29 16.90
C SER A 163 -4.37 -8.38 16.61
N PHE A 164 -3.62 -8.91 17.56
CA PHE A 164 -2.18 -9.10 17.45
C PHE A 164 -1.83 -10.58 17.48
N ASP A 165 -0.88 -10.96 16.64
CA ASP A 165 -0.24 -12.27 16.68
C ASP A 165 0.52 -12.49 18.01
N PRO A 166 0.44 -13.68 18.64
CA PRO A 166 1.21 -14.01 19.84
C PRO A 166 2.72 -13.79 19.72
N THR A 167 3.26 -13.77 18.48
CA THR A 167 4.66 -13.44 18.20
C THR A 167 5.07 -12.07 18.75
N PHE A 168 4.12 -11.12 18.84
CA PHE A 168 4.40 -9.79 19.39
C PHE A 168 4.78 -9.79 20.87
N ASP A 169 4.36 -10.80 21.64
CA ASP A 169 4.65 -10.89 23.06
C ASP A 169 5.95 -11.67 23.36
N ARG A 170 6.49 -12.37 22.35
CA ARG A 170 7.69 -13.22 22.50
C ARG A 170 8.99 -12.41 22.44
N GLU A 171 9.07 -11.45 21.52
CA GLU A 171 10.28 -10.68 21.29
C GLU A 171 10.11 -9.23 21.78
N PRO A 172 11.11 -8.68 22.50
CA PRO A 172 10.97 -7.38 23.17
C PRO A 172 10.78 -6.23 22.18
N HIS A 173 11.37 -6.32 20.99
CA HIS A 173 11.23 -5.28 19.98
C HIS A 173 9.82 -5.28 19.37
N TYR A 174 9.19 -6.45 19.19
CA TYR A 174 7.79 -6.51 18.79
C TYR A 174 6.85 -6.10 19.92
N ALA A 175 7.14 -6.41 21.18
CA ALA A 175 6.33 -5.96 22.32
C ALA A 175 6.27 -4.42 22.40
N LEU A 176 7.41 -3.75 22.18
CA LEU A 176 7.45 -2.29 22.07
C LEU A 176 6.62 -1.77 20.89
N LEU A 177 6.68 -2.45 19.74
CA LEU A 177 5.87 -2.09 18.58
C LEU A 177 4.37 -2.32 18.81
N LYS A 178 3.99 -3.38 19.54
CA LYS A 178 2.60 -3.67 19.91
C LYS A 178 2.03 -2.51 20.72
N GLU A 179 2.73 -2.06 21.76
CA GLU A 179 2.32 -0.88 22.55
C GLU A 179 2.23 0.39 21.70
N LEU A 180 3.21 0.62 20.81
CA LEU A 180 3.19 1.76 19.89
C LEU A 180 1.98 1.71 18.93
N PHE A 181 1.67 0.53 18.38
CA PHE A 181 0.52 0.34 17.50
C PHE A 181 -0.80 0.50 18.24
N ILE A 182 -0.92 -0.01 19.46
CA ILE A 182 -2.10 0.18 20.30
C ILE A 182 -2.37 1.67 20.46
N GLN A 183 -1.38 2.47 20.86
CA GLN A 183 -1.56 3.90 21.09
C GLN A 183 -1.81 4.72 19.82
N ILE A 184 -1.43 4.22 18.64
CA ILE A 184 -1.63 4.93 17.37
C ILE A 184 -2.97 4.56 16.72
N PHE A 185 -3.24 3.26 16.58
CA PHE A 185 -4.39 2.75 15.85
C PHE A 185 -5.64 2.59 16.71
N SER A 186 -5.51 2.56 18.04
CA SER A 186 -6.67 2.57 18.94
C SER A 186 -7.38 3.92 18.86
N THR A 187 -8.70 3.87 18.74
CA THR A 187 -9.54 5.06 18.83
C THR A 187 -9.93 5.28 20.29
N PRO A 188 -9.62 6.44 20.88
CA PRO A 188 -9.99 6.74 22.26
C PRO A 188 -11.48 6.60 22.51
N GLN A 189 -11.82 6.02 23.66
CA GLN A 189 -13.19 5.98 24.14
C GLN A 189 -13.73 7.41 24.31
N TYR A 190 -14.93 7.67 23.79
CA TYR A 190 -15.60 8.98 23.85
C TYR A 190 -14.93 10.10 23.07
N HIS A 191 -14.19 9.75 22.02
CA HIS A 191 -13.74 10.77 21.08
C HIS A 191 -14.96 11.46 20.44
N PRO A 192 -14.99 12.79 20.28
CA PRO A 192 -16.18 13.50 19.76
C PRO A 192 -16.67 13.04 18.38
N LYS A 193 -15.79 12.40 17.61
CA LYS A 193 -16.08 11.84 16.27
C LYS A 193 -16.16 10.31 16.25
N SER A 194 -16.00 9.63 17.40
CA SER A 194 -16.09 8.16 17.45
C SER A 194 -17.54 7.73 17.52
N GLN A 195 -17.89 6.70 16.75
CA GLN A 195 -19.16 5.99 16.87
C GLN A 195 -19.08 4.95 18.00
N PRO A 196 -20.20 4.64 18.68
CA PRO A 196 -20.22 3.68 19.78
C PRO A 196 -20.03 2.23 19.31
N PHE A 197 -20.42 1.93 18.06
CA PHE A 197 -20.39 0.58 17.50
C PHE A 197 -18.99 0.14 17.08
N VAL A 198 -18.77 -1.17 17.14
CA VAL A 198 -17.56 -1.86 16.73
C VAL A 198 -17.89 -2.63 15.45
N ASP A 199 -17.37 -2.18 14.33
CA ASP A 199 -17.74 -2.68 13.00
C ASP A 199 -16.55 -3.36 12.29
N HIS A 200 -15.31 -3.08 12.73
CA HIS A 200 -14.12 -3.57 12.05
C HIS A 200 -12.97 -3.93 13.00
N VAL A 201 -12.07 -4.76 12.48
CA VAL A 201 -10.90 -5.31 13.17
C VAL A 201 -9.64 -4.99 12.39
N PHE A 202 -8.66 -4.41 13.06
CA PHE A 202 -7.29 -4.32 12.57
C PHE A 202 -6.49 -5.52 13.05
N THR A 203 -5.97 -6.27 12.10
CA THR A 203 -5.18 -7.46 12.36
C THR A 203 -3.73 -7.20 11.99
N PHE A 204 -2.83 -7.45 12.96
CA PHE A 204 -1.38 -7.40 12.80
C PHE A 204 -0.83 -8.81 12.92
N THR A 205 -0.42 -9.40 11.80
CA THR A 205 0.22 -10.73 11.77
C THR A 205 1.70 -10.62 11.42
N VAL A 206 2.53 -11.42 12.08
CA VAL A 206 3.97 -11.48 11.76
C VAL A 206 4.19 -12.67 10.85
N THR A 207 4.74 -12.44 9.66
CA THR A 207 5.12 -13.51 8.73
C THR A 207 6.38 -13.10 8.00
N ASP A 208 7.38 -13.97 7.97
CA ASP A 208 8.71 -13.68 7.42
C ASP A 208 9.34 -12.41 8.01
N GLU A 209 9.20 -12.23 9.34
CA GLU A 209 9.68 -11.05 10.10
C GLU A 209 9.09 -9.71 9.64
N ARG A 210 8.01 -9.78 8.85
CA ARG A 210 7.27 -8.62 8.36
C ARG A 210 5.91 -8.60 9.00
N ILE A 211 5.46 -7.40 9.33
CA ILE A 211 4.16 -7.18 9.94
C ILE A 211 3.16 -6.91 8.83
N TRP A 212 2.16 -7.77 8.71
CA TRP A 212 1.05 -7.61 7.78
C TRP A 212 -0.08 -6.89 8.51
N PHE A 213 -0.49 -5.75 7.96
CA PHE A 213 -1.69 -5.04 8.38
C PHE A 213 -2.86 -5.40 7.47
N ARG A 214 -3.96 -5.80 8.08
CA ARG A 214 -5.23 -6.06 7.40
C ARG A 214 -6.40 -5.46 8.18
N ASN A 215 -7.43 -5.05 7.46
CA ASN A 215 -8.66 -4.53 8.02
C ASN A 215 -9.85 -5.36 7.56
N TYR A 216 -10.62 -5.88 8.52
CA TYR A 216 -11.76 -6.75 8.30
C TYR A 216 -13.03 -6.13 8.87
N GLN A 217 -14.13 -6.23 8.14
CA GLN A 217 -15.48 -5.95 8.62
C GLN A 217 -16.00 -7.13 9.43
N ILE A 218 -16.71 -6.87 10.51
CA ILE A 218 -17.46 -7.86 11.26
C ILE A 218 -18.89 -7.88 10.70
N ILE A 219 -19.32 -9.02 10.16
CA ILE A 219 -20.72 -9.21 9.78
C ILE A 219 -21.47 -9.77 10.99
N GLU A 220 -22.40 -8.99 11.55
CA GLU A 220 -23.15 -9.36 12.75
C GLU A 220 -23.96 -10.66 12.60
N GLU A 221 -24.45 -10.95 11.39
CA GLU A 221 -25.33 -12.10 11.12
C GLU A 221 -24.62 -13.46 11.30
N ASP A 222 -23.38 -13.59 10.83
CA ASP A 222 -22.64 -14.87 10.78
C ASP A 222 -21.31 -14.84 11.54
N ALA A 223 -20.98 -13.73 12.22
CA ALA A 223 -19.65 -13.44 12.78
C ALA A 223 -18.49 -13.62 11.77
N SER A 224 -18.80 -13.53 10.48
CA SER A 224 -17.83 -13.70 9.40
C SER A 224 -17.05 -12.40 9.17
N LEU A 225 -15.80 -12.55 8.70
CA LEU A 225 -14.88 -11.43 8.47
C LEU A 225 -14.69 -11.18 6.98
N VAL A 226 -14.99 -9.97 6.52
CA VAL A 226 -14.82 -9.56 5.11
C VAL A 226 -13.72 -8.51 4.99
N GLU A 227 -12.80 -8.67 4.04
CA GLU A 227 -11.70 -7.73 3.83
C GLU A 227 -12.21 -6.36 3.30
N ILE A 228 -11.91 -5.27 4.02
CA ILE A 228 -12.22 -3.88 3.65
C ILE A 228 -10.97 -3.18 3.09
N GLY A 229 -9.83 -3.34 3.76
CA GLY A 229 -8.61 -2.57 3.51
C GLY A 229 -8.48 -1.31 4.36
N PRO A 230 -7.37 -0.57 4.28
CA PRO A 230 -6.20 -0.86 3.45
C PRO A 230 -5.42 -2.07 3.95
N ARG A 231 -4.69 -2.72 3.05
CA ARG A 231 -3.76 -3.82 3.37
C ARG A 231 -2.36 -3.36 3.02
N PHE A 232 -1.40 -3.54 3.93
CA PHE A 232 -0.01 -3.23 3.64
C PHE A 232 0.91 -4.06 4.50
N VAL A 233 2.17 -4.17 4.08
CA VAL A 233 3.20 -4.91 4.79
C VAL A 233 4.24 -3.92 5.29
N LEU A 234 4.53 -3.99 6.58
CA LEU A 234 5.57 -3.21 7.25
C LEU A 234 6.78 -4.10 7.47
N ASN A 235 7.91 -3.71 6.88
CA ASN A 235 9.20 -4.31 7.17
C ASN A 235 9.98 -3.36 8.09
N LEU A 236 10.28 -3.82 9.30
CA LEU A 236 10.99 -3.03 10.31
C LEU A 236 12.44 -2.77 9.87
N ILE A 237 12.86 -1.51 9.93
CA ILE A 237 14.24 -1.09 9.60
C ILE A 237 15.02 -0.88 10.88
N LYS A 238 14.59 0.11 11.68
CA LYS A 238 15.25 0.55 12.91
C LYS A 238 14.22 1.10 13.89
N ILE A 239 14.52 0.93 15.18
CA ILE A 239 13.81 1.57 16.30
C ILE A 239 14.78 2.54 16.97
N PHE A 240 14.32 3.74 17.23
CA PHE A 240 15.06 4.80 17.91
C PHE A 240 14.43 5.10 19.26
N GLN A 241 15.27 5.47 20.23
CA GLN A 241 14.81 5.84 21.56
C GLN A 241 14.02 7.16 21.56
N GLY A 242 14.43 8.14 20.75
CA GLY A 242 13.81 9.46 20.68
C GLY A 242 12.78 9.58 19.55
N SER A 243 12.05 10.70 19.54
CA SER A 243 11.14 11.04 18.46
C SER A 243 11.93 11.54 17.24
N PHE A 244 11.90 10.78 16.14
CA PHE A 244 12.59 11.07 14.88
C PHE A 244 14.11 11.27 15.00
N GLY A 245 14.72 10.70 16.03
CA GLY A 245 16.16 10.80 16.32
C GLY A 245 16.54 10.04 17.57
N GLY A 246 17.78 10.25 18.02
CA GLY A 246 18.35 9.55 19.19
C GLY A 246 19.04 8.23 18.83
N PRO A 247 19.56 7.52 19.84
CA PRO A 247 20.28 6.27 19.64
C PRO A 247 19.36 5.18 19.10
N THR A 248 19.93 4.29 18.29
CA THR A 248 19.20 3.15 17.72
C THR A 248 19.12 2.06 18.78
N LEU A 249 17.90 1.70 19.18
CA LEU A 249 17.63 0.63 20.14
C LEU A 249 17.65 -0.74 19.46
N TYR A 250 17.18 -0.80 18.22
CA TYR A 250 17.11 -2.04 17.44
C TYR A 250 17.33 -1.75 15.96
N GLU A 251 18.10 -2.61 15.30
CA GLU A 251 18.31 -2.59 13.85
C GLU A 251 18.06 -3.99 13.30
N ASN A 252 17.22 -4.09 12.27
CA ASN A 252 16.88 -5.37 11.66
C ASN A 252 18.02 -5.83 10.72
N PRO A 253 18.71 -6.95 10.99
CA PRO A 253 19.77 -7.46 10.12
C PRO A 253 19.22 -8.04 8.79
N HIS A 254 17.97 -8.50 8.76
CA HIS A 254 17.34 -9.08 7.58
C HIS A 254 16.78 -8.02 6.61
N TYR A 255 16.77 -6.75 7.03
CA TYR A 255 16.29 -5.66 6.19
C TYR A 255 17.26 -5.36 5.04
N GLN A 256 16.79 -5.54 3.81
CA GLN A 256 17.48 -5.09 2.61
C GLN A 256 16.79 -3.87 2.01
N SER A 257 17.54 -2.78 1.83
CA SER A 257 16.99 -1.60 1.20
C SER A 257 16.61 -1.86 -0.26
N PRO A 258 15.50 -1.28 -0.77
CA PRO A 258 15.11 -1.42 -2.18
C PRO A 258 16.19 -0.94 -3.16
N ASN A 259 17.00 0.04 -2.75
CA ASN A 259 18.14 0.51 -3.53
C ASN A 259 19.23 -0.57 -3.68
N MET A 260 19.56 -1.26 -2.60
CA MET A 260 20.52 -2.37 -2.62
C MET A 260 19.96 -3.54 -3.44
N HIS A 261 18.69 -3.89 -3.26
CA HIS A 261 18.05 -4.94 -4.06
C HIS A 261 18.10 -4.63 -5.57
N ARG A 262 17.77 -3.40 -5.98
CA ARG A 262 17.91 -2.96 -7.38
C ARG A 262 19.35 -2.98 -7.88
N ARG A 263 20.33 -2.64 -7.03
CA ARG A 263 21.76 -2.74 -7.37
C ARG A 263 22.17 -4.19 -7.60
N LEU A 264 21.77 -5.11 -6.73
CA LEU A 264 22.07 -6.54 -6.86
C LEU A 264 21.47 -7.14 -8.14
N ILE A 265 20.22 -6.79 -8.48
CA ILE A 265 19.60 -7.21 -9.75
C ILE A 265 20.40 -6.67 -10.95
N ARG A 266 20.80 -5.40 -10.93
CA ARG A 266 21.60 -4.82 -12.02
C ARG A 266 22.96 -5.50 -12.15
N MET A 267 23.61 -5.81 -11.03
CA MET A 267 24.88 -6.52 -11.01
C MET A 267 24.75 -7.96 -11.52
N SER A 268 23.70 -8.69 -11.15
CA SER A 268 23.48 -10.06 -11.63
C SER A 268 23.15 -10.09 -13.12
N VAL A 269 22.39 -9.11 -13.62
CA VAL A 269 22.15 -8.95 -15.06
C VAL A 269 23.45 -8.60 -15.79
N ALA A 270 24.26 -7.69 -15.26
CA ALA A 270 25.56 -7.33 -15.85
C ALA A 270 26.53 -8.52 -15.85
N ALA A 271 26.56 -9.32 -14.80
CA ALA A 271 27.37 -10.54 -14.71
C ALA A 271 26.96 -11.56 -15.78
N LYS A 272 25.66 -11.80 -15.97
CA LYS A 272 25.14 -12.68 -17.04
C LYS A 272 25.52 -12.17 -18.45
N VAL A 273 25.56 -10.86 -18.65
CA VAL A 273 25.99 -10.28 -19.93
C VAL A 273 27.49 -10.46 -20.13
N ARG A 274 28.30 -10.24 -19.08
CA ARG A 274 29.75 -10.47 -19.10
C ARG A 274 30.09 -11.93 -19.40
N GLU A 275 29.41 -12.87 -18.75
CA GLU A 275 29.58 -14.31 -18.98
C GLU A 275 29.29 -14.66 -20.45
N LYS A 276 28.22 -14.12 -21.04
CA LYS A 276 27.93 -14.31 -22.47
C LYS A 276 29.00 -13.74 -23.39
N GLN A 277 29.64 -12.62 -23.01
CA GLN A 277 30.75 -12.05 -23.76
C GLN A 277 31.99 -12.94 -23.67
N GLN A 278 32.34 -13.40 -22.47
CA GLN A 278 33.44 -14.34 -22.24
C GLN A 278 33.25 -15.65 -23.03
N VAL A 279 32.04 -16.22 -23.03
CA VAL A 279 31.74 -17.42 -23.82
C VAL A 279 31.92 -17.17 -25.32
N LYS A 280 31.49 -16.01 -25.83
CA LYS A 280 31.70 -15.63 -27.24
C LYS A 280 33.18 -15.46 -27.57
N GLU A 281 33.95 -14.84 -26.68
CA GLU A 281 35.40 -14.68 -26.84
C GLU A 281 36.09 -16.05 -26.85
N ILE A 282 35.77 -16.93 -25.90
CA ILE A 282 36.29 -18.30 -25.87
C ILE A 282 35.93 -19.06 -27.15
N GLN A 283 34.70 -18.93 -27.66
CA GLN A 283 34.31 -19.54 -28.94
C GLN A 283 35.07 -18.97 -30.13
N ASN A 284 35.30 -17.65 -30.16
CA ASN A 284 36.08 -17.01 -31.21
C ASN A 284 37.55 -17.43 -31.16
N VAL A 285 38.14 -17.53 -29.96
CA VAL A 285 39.50 -18.04 -29.76
C VAL A 285 39.58 -19.50 -30.17
N LYS A 286 38.60 -20.34 -29.78
CA LYS A 286 38.53 -21.74 -30.26
C LYS A 286 38.43 -21.83 -31.78
N LYS A 287 37.59 -21.00 -32.43
CA LYS A 287 37.50 -20.94 -33.91
C LYS A 287 38.80 -20.47 -34.56
N LYS A 288 39.54 -19.55 -33.93
CA LYS A 288 40.84 -19.08 -34.42
C LYS A 288 41.94 -20.13 -34.19
N GLY A 289 41.95 -20.81 -33.05
CA GLY A 289 42.91 -21.86 -32.72
C GLY A 289 42.62 -23.18 -33.43
N SER A 290 41.36 -23.46 -33.80
CA SER A 290 40.98 -24.59 -34.65
C SER A 290 41.22 -24.33 -36.13
N LYS A 291 41.70 -23.13 -36.52
CA LYS A 291 42.55 -23.01 -37.71
C LYS A 291 43.93 -23.57 -37.36
N VAL A 292 43.96 -24.83 -36.96
CA VAL A 292 45.14 -25.64 -37.20
C VAL A 292 45.24 -25.62 -38.72
N LEU A 293 46.33 -25.09 -39.24
CA LEU A 293 46.72 -25.32 -40.64
C LEU A 293 46.70 -26.83 -40.80
N LEU A 294 45.60 -27.36 -41.33
CA LEU A 294 45.58 -28.73 -41.82
C LEU A 294 46.73 -28.76 -42.81
N GLN A 295 47.68 -29.65 -42.58
CA GLN A 295 48.79 -29.86 -43.50
C GLN A 295 48.15 -30.09 -44.88
N GLU A 296 48.45 -29.20 -45.84
CA GLU A 296 47.86 -29.25 -47.17
C GLU A 296 48.00 -30.67 -47.70
N ASP A 297 46.87 -31.27 -48.09
CA ASP A 297 46.85 -32.65 -48.55
C ASP A 297 47.59 -32.68 -49.89
N PRO A 298 48.74 -33.39 -50.01
CA PRO A 298 49.55 -33.39 -51.23
C PRO A 298 48.81 -33.97 -52.44
N THR A 299 47.64 -34.58 -52.22
CA THR A 299 46.77 -35.16 -53.26
C THR A 299 45.78 -34.15 -53.87
N GLU A 300 45.65 -32.93 -53.36
CA GLU A 300 44.74 -31.91 -53.95
C GLU A 300 45.10 -31.56 -55.41
N VAL A 301 46.39 -31.66 -55.77
CA VAL A 301 46.90 -31.40 -57.14
C VAL A 301 46.40 -32.44 -58.16
N VAL A 302 45.93 -33.61 -57.72
CA VAL A 302 45.53 -34.72 -58.61
C VAL A 302 44.15 -34.46 -59.25
N PHE A 303 43.33 -33.59 -58.67
CA PHE A 303 41.99 -33.27 -59.17
C PHE A 303 41.90 -31.92 -59.92
N GLU A 304 43.04 -31.26 -60.15
CA GLU A 304 43.13 -30.14 -61.10
C GLU A 304 43.10 -30.65 -62.54
N THR A 305 41.96 -31.17 -63.00
CA THR A 305 41.73 -31.32 -64.44
C THR A 305 41.71 -29.92 -65.06
N PRO A 306 42.52 -29.63 -66.09
CA PRO A 306 42.45 -28.36 -66.80
C PRO A 306 41.05 -28.23 -67.41
N ALA A 307 40.21 -27.40 -66.81
CA ALA A 307 38.94 -27.06 -67.44
C ALA A 307 39.27 -26.26 -68.71
N GLU A 308 38.88 -26.79 -69.87
CA GLU A 308 38.90 -26.08 -71.15
C GLU A 308 38.36 -24.65 -70.92
N GLU A 309 39.16 -23.65 -71.30
CA GLU A 309 38.77 -22.23 -71.26
C GLU A 309 37.58 -22.03 -72.21
N LYS A 310 36.36 -22.25 -71.71
CA LYS A 310 35.17 -21.74 -72.37
C LYS A 310 35.26 -20.22 -72.33
N PRO A 311 35.17 -19.54 -73.49
CA PRO A 311 35.17 -18.08 -73.53
C PRO A 311 34.04 -17.58 -72.63
N VAL A 312 34.41 -16.83 -71.60
CA VAL A 312 33.45 -16.21 -70.70
C VAL A 312 32.87 -15.02 -71.44
N GLU A 313 31.80 -15.24 -72.19
CA GLU A 313 30.91 -14.17 -72.61
C GLU A 313 30.18 -13.68 -71.36
N ILE A 314 30.85 -12.78 -70.62
CA ILE A 314 30.31 -12.18 -69.40
C ILE A 314 29.13 -11.30 -69.82
N GLN A 315 27.91 -11.81 -69.67
CA GLN A 315 26.73 -10.96 -69.70
C GLN A 315 26.82 -9.99 -68.51
N LEU A 316 27.21 -8.73 -68.79
CA LEU A 316 27.26 -7.61 -67.83
C LEU A 316 25.89 -7.21 -67.28
N VAL A 317 24.82 -7.87 -67.69
CA VAL A 317 23.46 -7.60 -67.21
C VAL A 317 23.18 -8.52 -66.02
N LYS A 318 23.07 -7.90 -64.85
CA LYS A 318 22.62 -8.55 -63.62
C LYS A 318 21.30 -9.27 -63.91
N PRO A 319 21.19 -10.61 -63.72
CA PRO A 319 19.93 -11.30 -63.92
C PRO A 319 18.88 -10.69 -63.00
N GLU A 320 17.69 -10.41 -63.54
CA GLU A 320 16.61 -9.82 -62.76
C GLU A 320 16.37 -10.66 -61.51
N THR A 321 16.46 -10.03 -60.34
CA THR A 321 16.15 -10.69 -59.08
C THR A 321 14.72 -11.20 -59.16
N LYS A 322 14.53 -12.52 -59.27
CA LYS A 322 13.22 -13.14 -59.12
C LYS A 322 12.60 -12.57 -57.87
N ALA A 323 11.44 -11.94 -58.02
CA ALA A 323 10.72 -11.35 -56.89
C ALA A 323 10.57 -12.43 -55.82
N ILE A 324 11.27 -12.27 -54.69
CA ILE A 324 11.00 -13.06 -53.50
C ILE A 324 9.54 -12.76 -53.18
N VAL A 325 8.66 -13.71 -53.48
CA VAL A 325 7.27 -13.66 -53.03
C VAL A 325 7.37 -13.63 -51.52
N LYS A 326 7.30 -12.43 -50.93
CA LYS A 326 7.14 -12.25 -49.50
C LYS A 326 5.86 -12.97 -49.15
N ASP A 327 6.01 -14.18 -48.63
CA ASP A 327 4.90 -15.03 -48.24
C ASP A 327 4.01 -14.23 -47.27
N LYS A 328 2.91 -13.68 -47.80
CA LYS A 328 1.98 -12.78 -47.08
C LYS A 328 1.38 -13.46 -45.84
N LYS A 329 1.59 -14.78 -45.69
CA LYS A 329 1.22 -15.57 -44.51
C LYS A 329 2.05 -15.25 -43.26
N LYS A 330 3.33 -14.84 -43.38
CA LYS A 330 4.19 -14.52 -42.20
C LYS A 330 3.71 -13.28 -41.42
N PRO A 331 3.44 -12.11 -42.03
CA PRO A 331 2.92 -10.95 -41.29
C PRO A 331 1.50 -11.19 -40.75
N ARG A 332 0.64 -11.93 -41.49
CA ARG A 332 -0.71 -12.33 -41.00
C ARG A 332 -0.65 -13.26 -39.78
N LYS A 333 0.31 -14.19 -39.69
CA LYS A 333 0.52 -15.01 -38.48
C LYS A 333 0.94 -14.16 -37.28
N ILE A 334 1.77 -13.14 -37.49
CA ILE A 334 2.22 -12.24 -36.42
C ILE A 334 1.09 -11.33 -35.93
N GLN A 335 0.27 -10.78 -36.84
CA GLN A 335 -0.93 -10.00 -36.47
C GLN A 335 -1.97 -10.84 -35.73
N ARG A 336 -2.26 -12.08 -36.20
CA ARG A 336 -3.16 -13.01 -35.47
C ARG A 336 -2.65 -13.36 -34.08
N LYS A 337 -1.34 -13.54 -33.90
CA LYS A 337 -0.74 -13.76 -32.57
C LYS A 337 -0.82 -12.52 -31.67
N LYS A 338 -0.69 -11.32 -32.23
CA LYS A 338 -0.88 -10.06 -31.48
C LYS A 338 -2.35 -9.85 -31.07
N GLN A 339 -3.31 -10.08 -31.97
CA GLN A 339 -4.74 -10.01 -31.63
C GLN A 339 -5.13 -11.08 -30.60
N LYS A 340 -4.69 -12.33 -30.78
CA LYS A 340 -4.92 -13.38 -29.75
C LYS A 340 -4.28 -13.05 -28.40
N LYS A 341 -3.18 -12.29 -28.36
CA LYS A 341 -2.62 -11.79 -27.10
C LYS A 341 -3.46 -10.67 -26.50
N LEU A 342 -3.94 -9.73 -27.32
CA LEU A 342 -4.81 -8.62 -26.88
C LEU A 342 -6.12 -9.13 -26.26
N PHE A 343 -6.81 -10.05 -26.94
CA PHE A 343 -8.04 -10.68 -26.44
C PHE A 343 -7.85 -11.55 -25.19
N ARG A 344 -6.61 -11.97 -24.89
CA ARG A 344 -6.29 -12.73 -23.67
C ARG A 344 -5.94 -11.84 -22.49
N THR A 345 -5.76 -10.53 -22.73
CA THR A 345 -5.54 -9.49 -21.72
C THR A 345 -6.80 -8.68 -21.42
N GLU A 346 -7.84 -8.80 -22.24
CA GLU A 346 -9.15 -8.15 -22.07
C GLU A 346 -10.24 -9.12 -21.57
N ALA A 347 -9.89 -10.36 -21.24
CA ALA A 347 -10.76 -11.35 -20.61
C ALA A 347 -10.33 -11.64 -19.18
#